data_AF-A0A3D2PSG1-F1
#
_entry.id   AF-A0A3D2PSG1-F1
#
_cell.length_a   1.000
_cell.length_b   1.000
_cell.length_c   1.000
_cell.angle_alpha   90.00
_cell.angle_beta   90.00
_cell.angle_gamma   90.00
#
_symmetry.space_group_name_H-M   'P 1'
#
loop_
_entity.id
_entity.type
_entity.pdbx_description
1 polymer ?
#
loop_
_entity_poly.entity_id
_entity_poly.type
_entity_poly.pdbx_seq_one_letter_code
_entity_poly.pdbx_strand_id
1 'polypeptide(L)'
;MKWWKKLKSLLRRNKKERNADAKNNLQSESRNSQQDDLMEKEIYFPCNASFRKVIEAVLEQKGISYRNMRLFVIDTEAGAYLRREEEQYMLRQLYPGLNAYTLCTGQPEHHQREIDYLYEELGLIVEVLEKKENAMQKGAGPEEGRLILDFEENGRIREDFLLEKSIYISIYKRNWYQRANLDIEVPIGYNIMIVKGTGFTGREAVSDRLEREFYAE
;
A
#
# COMPACT_ATOMS: atom_id res chain seq x y z
N MET A 1 40.16 -0.88 57.64
CA MET A 1 39.77 -1.39 56.30
C MET A 1 39.49 -0.21 55.36
N LYS A 2 40.07 -0.20 54.16
CA LYS A 2 40.09 0.97 53.24
C LYS A 2 38.81 1.03 52.37
N TRP A 3 37.77 1.72 52.86
CA TRP A 3 36.42 1.87 52.26
C TRP A 3 36.40 2.24 50.77
N TRP A 4 37.32 3.09 50.32
CA TRP A 4 37.50 3.49 48.92
C TRP A 4 37.82 2.36 47.93
N LYS A 5 38.42 1.24 48.39
CA LYS A 5 38.65 0.07 47.51
C LYS A 5 37.35 -0.65 47.16
N LYS A 6 36.39 -0.69 48.10
CA LYS A 6 35.07 -1.31 47.90
C LYS A 6 34.21 -0.49 46.93
N LEU A 7 34.27 0.84 47.02
CA LEU A 7 33.58 1.75 46.11
C LEU A 7 34.08 1.63 44.66
N LYS A 8 35.41 1.60 44.45
CA LYS A 8 36.00 1.38 43.12
C LYS A 8 35.64 0.01 42.53
N SER A 9 35.54 -1.03 43.35
CA SER A 9 35.09 -2.36 42.95
C SER A 9 33.63 -2.35 42.47
N LEU A 10 32.73 -1.69 43.20
CA LEU A 10 31.31 -1.59 42.85
C LEU A 10 31.10 -0.82 41.54
N LEU A 11 31.79 0.31 41.38
CA LEU A 11 31.71 1.11 40.14
C LEU A 11 32.23 0.34 38.91
N ARG A 12 33.26 -0.50 39.08
CA ARG A 12 33.77 -1.37 38.01
C ARG A 12 32.80 -2.48 37.64
N ARG A 13 32.07 -3.06 38.60
CA ARG A 13 31.03 -4.07 38.34
C ARG A 13 29.85 -3.47 37.57
N ASN A 14 29.30 -2.35 38.04
CA ASN A 14 28.20 -1.68 37.34
C ASN A 14 28.56 -1.26 35.91
N LYS A 15 29.80 -0.81 35.66
CA LYS A 15 30.24 -0.48 34.30
C LYS A 15 30.38 -1.73 33.41
N LYS A 16 30.77 -2.87 33.98
CA LYS A 16 30.90 -4.13 33.24
C LYS A 16 29.54 -4.75 32.91
N GLU A 17 28.58 -4.67 33.83
CA GLU A 17 27.19 -5.10 33.64
C GLU A 17 26.51 -4.26 32.56
N ARG A 18 26.56 -2.93 32.65
CA ARG A 18 25.98 -2.04 31.62
C ARG A 18 26.57 -2.26 30.21
N ASN A 19 27.86 -2.56 30.14
CA ASN A 19 28.52 -2.87 28.86
C ASN A 19 28.18 -4.27 28.33
N ALA A 20 27.87 -5.23 29.22
CA ALA A 20 27.40 -6.56 28.82
C ALA A 20 25.96 -6.49 28.31
N ASP A 21 25.09 -5.74 28.99
CA ASP A 21 23.71 -5.50 28.56
C ASP A 21 23.66 -4.77 27.21
N ALA A 22 24.49 -3.74 27.03
CA ALA A 22 24.59 -3.03 25.75
C ALA A 22 25.11 -3.94 24.61
N LYS A 23 26.08 -4.83 24.88
CA LYS A 23 26.58 -5.80 23.88
C LYS A 23 25.54 -6.87 23.55
N ASN A 24 24.79 -7.34 24.53
CA ASN A 24 23.71 -8.30 24.32
C ASN A 24 22.58 -7.67 23.49
N ASN A 25 22.22 -6.41 23.76
CA ASN A 25 21.19 -5.70 23.01
C ASN A 25 21.61 -5.43 21.56
N LEU A 26 22.87 -5.02 21.35
CA LEU A 26 23.46 -4.86 20.01
C LEU A 26 23.54 -6.20 19.26
N GLN A 27 23.84 -7.31 19.94
CA GLN A 27 23.84 -8.64 19.33
C GLN A 27 22.42 -9.15 19.03
N SER A 28 21.41 -8.86 19.84
CA SER A 28 20.02 -9.21 19.53
C SER A 28 19.45 -8.37 18.40
N GLU A 29 19.76 -7.07 18.35
CA GLU A 29 19.37 -6.19 17.23
C GLU A 29 20.05 -6.61 15.94
N SER A 30 21.34 -6.97 15.99
CA SER A 30 22.09 -7.44 14.81
C SER A 30 21.67 -8.83 14.33
N ARG A 31 21.21 -9.70 15.24
CA ARG A 31 20.65 -11.02 14.89
C ARG A 31 19.26 -10.89 14.28
N ASN A 32 18.41 -10.01 14.81
CA ASN A 32 17.09 -9.76 14.24
C ASN A 32 17.18 -9.11 12.85
N SER A 33 18.11 -8.16 12.64
CA SER A 33 18.29 -7.55 11.32
C SER A 33 18.84 -8.53 10.27
N GLN A 34 19.75 -9.44 10.65
CA GLN A 34 20.26 -10.48 9.74
C GLN A 34 19.25 -11.60 9.44
N GLN A 35 18.32 -11.88 10.35
CA GLN A 35 17.30 -12.92 10.15
C GLN A 35 16.18 -12.45 9.20
N ASP A 36 15.83 -11.16 9.22
CA ASP A 36 14.81 -10.57 8.34
C ASP A 36 15.27 -10.48 6.87
N ASP A 37 16.59 -10.36 6.61
CA ASP A 37 17.17 -10.30 5.26
C ASP A 37 17.21 -11.67 4.54
N LEU A 38 16.96 -12.78 5.25
CA LEU A 38 16.98 -14.15 4.70
C LEU A 38 15.60 -14.78 4.55
N MET A 39 14.53 -14.06 4.87
CA MET A 39 13.17 -14.53 4.64
C MET A 39 12.90 -14.52 3.13
N GLU A 40 12.63 -15.70 2.55
CA GLU A 40 12.14 -15.78 1.16
C GLU A 40 10.91 -14.88 1.01
N LYS A 41 10.98 -13.97 0.04
CA LYS A 41 9.89 -13.08 -0.33
C LYS A 41 9.51 -13.37 -1.76
N GLU A 42 8.22 -13.56 -1.98
CA GLU A 42 7.66 -13.78 -3.32
C GLU A 42 7.09 -12.47 -3.86
N ILE A 43 7.10 -12.30 -5.18
CA ILE A 43 6.43 -11.16 -5.81
C ILE A 43 4.93 -11.31 -5.53
N TYR A 44 4.36 -10.27 -4.92
CA TYR A 44 2.93 -10.17 -4.68
C TYR A 44 2.29 -9.37 -5.81
N PHE A 45 1.25 -9.93 -6.43
CA PHE A 45 0.48 -9.23 -7.45
C PHE A 45 -0.72 -8.53 -6.79
N PRO A 46 -0.78 -7.19 -6.78
CA PRO A 46 -1.84 -6.46 -6.10
C PRO A 46 -3.22 -6.69 -6.72
N CYS A 47 -3.29 -7.09 -8.00
CA CYS A 47 -4.51 -7.47 -8.68
C CYS A 47 -5.02 -8.85 -8.24
N ASN A 48 -5.53 -8.93 -7.01
CA ASN A 48 -6.19 -10.13 -6.50
C ASN A 48 -7.36 -9.76 -5.57
N ALA A 49 -8.13 -10.76 -5.13
CA ALA A 49 -9.34 -10.58 -4.32
C ALA A 49 -9.09 -9.95 -2.92
N SER A 50 -7.84 -9.88 -2.49
CA SER A 50 -7.44 -9.27 -1.22
C SER A 50 -7.06 -7.80 -1.35
N PHE A 51 -7.08 -7.19 -2.55
CA PHE A 51 -6.64 -5.81 -2.76
C PHE A 51 -7.33 -4.83 -1.83
N ARG A 52 -8.68 -4.87 -1.73
CA ARG A 52 -9.42 -4.02 -0.79
C ARG A 52 -8.94 -4.17 0.64
N LYS A 53 -8.80 -5.40 1.12
CA LYS A 53 -8.38 -5.68 2.50
C LYS A 53 -6.97 -5.13 2.77
N VAL A 54 -6.07 -5.20 1.78
CA VAL A 54 -4.72 -4.62 1.90
C VAL A 54 -4.80 -3.10 2.02
N ILE A 55 -5.62 -2.46 1.20
CA ILE A 55 -5.85 -1.01 1.26
C ILE A 55 -6.53 -0.59 2.57
N GLU A 56 -7.50 -1.35 3.07
CA GLU A 56 -8.14 -1.08 4.37
C GLU A 56 -7.13 -1.12 5.52
N ALA A 57 -6.26 -2.13 5.55
CA ALA A 57 -5.19 -2.21 6.55
C ALA A 57 -4.17 -1.07 6.39
N VAL A 58 -3.91 -0.62 5.15
CA VAL A 58 -3.07 0.56 4.89
C VAL A 58 -3.68 1.82 5.50
N LEU A 59 -4.97 2.03 5.29
CA LEU A 59 -5.71 3.18 5.79
C LEU A 59 -5.79 3.17 7.32
N GLU A 60 -6.03 2.00 7.93
CA GLU A 60 -6.07 1.81 9.38
C GLU A 60 -4.74 2.21 10.04
N GLN A 61 -3.61 1.74 9.51
CA GLN A 61 -2.28 2.12 10.01
C GLN A 61 -1.99 3.63 9.88
N LYS A 62 -2.63 4.29 8.92
CA LYS A 62 -2.55 5.74 8.70
C LYS A 62 -3.62 6.53 9.46
N GLY A 63 -4.49 5.86 10.23
CA GLY A 63 -5.57 6.52 10.99
C GLY A 63 -6.66 7.13 10.10
N ILE A 64 -6.80 6.68 8.86
CA ILE A 64 -7.79 7.17 7.90
C ILE A 64 -8.96 6.19 7.87
N SER A 65 -10.17 6.66 8.14
CA SER A 65 -11.36 5.82 7.94
C SER A 65 -11.66 5.67 6.46
N TYR A 66 -12.17 4.51 6.06
CA TYR A 66 -12.51 4.24 4.65
C TYR A 66 -13.49 5.27 4.07
N ARG A 67 -14.47 5.72 4.88
CA ARG A 67 -15.44 6.74 4.48
C ARG A 67 -14.80 8.10 4.22
N ASN A 68 -13.72 8.43 4.94
CA ASN A 68 -13.01 9.69 4.78
C ASN A 68 -11.92 9.61 3.70
N MET A 69 -11.62 8.41 3.21
CA MET A 69 -10.64 8.21 2.15
C MET A 69 -11.15 8.81 0.83
N ARG A 70 -10.23 9.47 0.13
CA ARG A 70 -10.46 10.08 -1.18
C ARG A 70 -9.59 9.38 -2.18
N LEU A 71 -10.22 8.59 -3.05
CA LEU A 71 -9.51 7.82 -4.05
C LEU A 71 -9.14 8.74 -5.23
N PHE A 72 -7.85 8.83 -5.50
CA PHE A 72 -7.28 9.56 -6.63
C PHE A 72 -6.55 8.57 -7.53
N VAL A 73 -6.99 8.42 -8.77
CA VAL A 73 -6.44 7.47 -9.72
C VAL A 73 -5.68 8.21 -10.81
N ILE A 74 -4.42 7.80 -11.05
CA ILE A 74 -3.67 8.18 -12.24
C ILE A 74 -3.78 7.03 -13.22
N ASP A 75 -4.48 7.29 -14.31
CA ASP A 75 -4.79 6.33 -15.37
C ASP A 75 -3.56 5.98 -16.21
N THR A 76 -3.58 4.81 -16.87
CA THR A 76 -2.59 4.43 -17.88
C THR A 76 -3.17 4.57 -19.28
N GLU A 77 -2.67 5.55 -20.03
CA GLU A 77 -3.19 5.83 -21.39
C GLU A 77 -2.72 4.80 -22.43
N ALA A 78 -1.65 4.06 -22.12
CA ALA A 78 -0.98 3.13 -23.03
C ALA A 78 -1.16 1.65 -22.62
N GLY A 79 -2.06 1.35 -21.68
CA GLY A 79 -2.25 0.00 -21.16
C GLY A 79 -2.78 -0.99 -22.20
N ALA A 80 -2.15 -2.17 -22.26
CA ALA A 80 -2.72 -3.33 -22.95
C ALA A 80 -4.12 -3.67 -22.39
N TYR A 81 -4.98 -4.30 -23.19
CA TYR A 81 -6.36 -4.62 -22.76
C TYR A 81 -6.40 -5.37 -21.41
N LEU A 82 -5.55 -6.38 -21.25
CA LEU A 82 -5.48 -7.16 -19.99
C LEU A 82 -5.13 -6.28 -18.78
N ARG A 83 -4.24 -5.30 -18.95
CA ARG A 83 -3.88 -4.37 -17.85
C ARG A 83 -5.07 -3.54 -17.41
N ARG A 84 -5.85 -3.04 -18.36
CA ARG A 84 -7.07 -2.28 -18.04
C ARG A 84 -8.08 -3.11 -17.27
N GLU A 85 -8.25 -4.40 -17.59
CA GLU A 85 -9.11 -5.29 -16.82
C GLU A 85 -8.56 -5.53 -15.39
N GLU A 86 -7.24 -5.69 -15.22
CA GLU A 86 -6.61 -5.78 -13.89
C GLU A 86 -6.85 -4.53 -13.04
N GLU A 87 -6.67 -3.35 -13.63
CA GLU A 87 -6.91 -2.05 -13.00
C GLU A 87 -8.36 -1.88 -12.58
N GLN A 88 -9.28 -2.18 -13.49
CA GLN A 88 -10.71 -2.14 -13.24
C GLN A 88 -11.13 -3.14 -12.16
N TYR A 89 -10.54 -4.34 -12.16
CA TYR A 89 -10.78 -5.33 -11.11
C TYR A 89 -10.34 -4.81 -9.73
N MET A 90 -9.17 -4.19 -9.63
CA MET A 90 -8.69 -3.56 -8.39
C MET A 90 -9.59 -2.40 -7.94
N LEU A 91 -9.95 -1.51 -8.85
CA LEU A 91 -10.77 -0.33 -8.54
C LEU A 91 -12.19 -0.69 -8.10
N ARG A 92 -12.83 -1.67 -8.76
CA ARG A 92 -14.17 -2.15 -8.40
C ARG A 92 -14.26 -2.68 -6.99
N GLN A 93 -13.19 -3.28 -6.47
CA GLN A 93 -13.16 -3.70 -5.07
C GLN A 93 -13.20 -2.51 -4.10
N LEU A 94 -12.67 -1.35 -4.52
CA LEU A 94 -12.62 -0.15 -3.69
C LEU A 94 -13.91 0.67 -3.74
N TYR A 95 -14.67 0.66 -4.83
CA TYR A 95 -15.85 1.52 -4.99
C TYR A 95 -16.88 1.44 -3.84
N PRO A 96 -17.23 0.26 -3.28
CA PRO A 96 -18.23 0.21 -2.22
C PRO A 96 -17.80 0.95 -0.95
N GLY A 97 -18.59 1.95 -0.56
CA GLY A 97 -18.36 2.76 0.64
C GLY A 97 -17.48 4.01 0.43
N LEU A 98 -17.06 4.29 -0.81
CA LEU A 98 -16.44 5.57 -1.17
C LEU A 98 -17.49 6.69 -1.21
N ASN A 99 -17.02 7.94 -1.05
CA ASN A 99 -17.83 9.14 -1.27
C ASN A 99 -17.39 9.93 -2.50
N ALA A 100 -16.10 9.87 -2.83
CA ALA A 100 -15.50 10.65 -3.92
C ALA A 100 -14.45 9.83 -4.67
N TYR A 101 -14.38 10.08 -5.96
CA TYR A 101 -13.44 9.46 -6.89
C TYR A 101 -12.89 10.54 -7.83
N THR A 102 -11.57 10.70 -7.84
CA THR A 102 -10.88 11.60 -8.77
C THR A 102 -10.10 10.78 -9.79
N LEU A 103 -10.39 10.98 -11.08
CA LEU A 103 -9.68 10.36 -12.20
C LEU A 103 -8.75 11.39 -12.85
N CYS A 104 -7.48 11.04 -12.97
CA CYS A 104 -6.49 11.82 -13.71
C CYS A 104 -6.10 11.07 -15.00
N THR A 105 -6.60 11.54 -16.14
CA THR A 105 -6.42 10.90 -17.45
C THR A 105 -6.24 11.93 -18.56
N GLY A 106 -5.47 11.60 -19.59
CA GLY A 106 -5.40 12.36 -20.85
C GLY A 106 -6.49 11.96 -21.86
N GLN A 107 -7.34 10.97 -21.54
CA GLN A 107 -8.37 10.43 -22.44
C GLN A 107 -9.74 10.31 -21.73
N PRO A 108 -10.32 11.42 -21.25
CA PRO A 108 -11.56 11.39 -20.46
C PRO A 108 -12.74 10.74 -21.19
N GLU A 109 -12.80 10.87 -22.52
CA GLU A 109 -13.88 10.31 -23.34
C GLU A 109 -13.95 8.78 -23.27
N HIS A 110 -12.81 8.11 -23.03
CA HIS A 110 -12.76 6.65 -22.89
C HIS A 110 -13.37 6.14 -21.58
N HIS A 111 -13.47 7.01 -20.56
CA HIS A 111 -14.00 6.66 -19.24
C HIS A 111 -15.45 7.10 -19.02
N GLN A 112 -16.09 7.73 -20.01
CA GLN A 112 -17.43 8.32 -19.82
C GLN A 112 -18.44 7.32 -19.26
N ARG A 113 -18.49 6.09 -19.80
CA ARG A 113 -19.40 5.04 -19.31
C ARG A 113 -19.13 4.64 -17.86
N GLU A 114 -17.86 4.61 -17.47
CA GLU A 114 -17.49 4.32 -16.08
C GLU A 114 -17.86 5.48 -15.17
N ILE A 115 -17.57 6.72 -15.59
CA ILE A 115 -17.93 7.94 -14.85
C ILE A 115 -19.44 8.00 -14.59
N ASP A 116 -20.26 7.73 -15.63
CA ASP A 116 -21.71 7.71 -15.51
C ASP A 116 -22.16 6.63 -14.51
N TYR A 117 -21.60 5.41 -14.60
CA TYR A 117 -21.89 4.33 -13.63
C TYR A 117 -21.52 4.71 -12.18
N LEU A 118 -20.35 5.30 -11.96
CA LEU A 118 -19.90 5.70 -10.63
C LEU A 118 -20.80 6.81 -10.04
N TYR A 119 -21.25 7.75 -10.86
CA TYR A 119 -22.12 8.83 -10.44
C TYR A 119 -23.57 8.37 -10.22
N GLU A 120 -24.16 7.70 -11.21
CA GLU A 120 -25.59 7.37 -11.24
C GLU A 120 -25.93 6.15 -10.36
N GLU A 121 -25.13 5.08 -10.45
CA GLU A 121 -25.43 3.82 -9.76
C GLU A 121 -24.82 3.76 -8.35
N LEU A 122 -23.62 4.35 -8.18
CA LEU A 122 -22.91 4.33 -6.89
C LEU A 122 -23.02 5.64 -6.10
N GLY A 123 -23.55 6.71 -6.69
CA GLY A 123 -23.72 8.00 -6.02
C GLY A 123 -22.40 8.69 -5.65
N LEU A 124 -21.29 8.37 -6.34
CA LEU A 124 -19.99 8.95 -6.05
C LEU A 124 -19.88 10.36 -6.63
N ILE A 125 -19.20 11.23 -5.91
CA ILE A 125 -18.75 12.51 -6.46
C ILE A 125 -17.52 12.22 -7.34
N VAL A 126 -17.71 12.29 -8.66
CA VAL A 126 -16.66 12.03 -9.64
C VAL A 126 -16.04 13.34 -10.13
N GLU A 127 -14.73 13.47 -10.01
CA GLU A 127 -13.94 14.59 -10.56
C GLU A 127 -12.96 14.05 -11.61
N VAL A 128 -12.93 14.65 -12.80
CA VAL A 128 -12.00 14.27 -13.87
C VAL A 128 -11.01 15.40 -14.09
N LEU A 129 -9.73 15.07 -14.02
CA LEU A 129 -8.61 15.98 -14.21
C LEU A 129 -7.81 15.56 -15.43
N GLU A 130 -7.46 16.54 -16.26
CA GLU A 130 -6.49 16.30 -17.33
C GLU A 130 -5.08 16.12 -16.74
N LYS A 131 -4.27 15.25 -17.34
CA LYS A 131 -2.84 15.08 -17.03
C LYS A 131 -1.98 16.26 -17.47
N LYS A 132 -2.32 17.47 -17.06
CA LYS A 132 -1.46 18.65 -17.18
C LYS A 132 -0.86 18.94 -15.81
N GLU A 133 0.46 19.17 -15.75
CA GLU A 133 1.22 19.34 -14.50
C GLU A 133 0.56 20.27 -13.47
N ASN A 134 -0.05 21.37 -13.93
CA ASN A 134 -0.70 22.36 -13.07
C ASN A 134 -2.08 21.95 -12.54
N ALA A 135 -2.78 21.00 -13.19
CA ALA A 135 -4.10 20.52 -12.77
C ALA A 135 -3.98 19.45 -11.68
N MET A 136 -2.93 18.63 -11.76
CA MET A 136 -2.61 17.59 -10.78
C MET A 136 -2.25 18.16 -9.40
N GLN A 137 -1.67 19.37 -9.36
CA GLN A 137 -1.33 20.10 -8.13
C GLN A 137 -2.54 20.85 -7.51
N LYS A 138 -3.59 21.15 -8.31
CA LYS A 138 -4.74 21.97 -7.89
C LYS A 138 -6.03 21.18 -7.65
N GLY A 139 -6.17 20.00 -8.25
CA GLY A 139 -7.36 19.18 -8.12
C GLY A 139 -7.43 18.43 -6.78
N ALA A 140 -8.65 18.15 -6.33
CA ALA A 140 -8.98 17.24 -5.23
C ALA A 140 -8.85 17.73 -3.77
N GLY A 141 -9.22 18.98 -3.45
CA GLY A 141 -9.57 19.38 -2.07
C GLY A 141 -8.51 19.09 -0.99
N PRO A 142 -8.88 18.94 0.30
CA PRO A 142 -7.91 18.61 1.35
C PRO A 142 -7.09 17.35 1.04
N GLU A 143 -5.77 17.45 1.26
CA GLU A 143 -4.78 16.39 1.08
C GLU A 143 -4.94 15.24 2.08
N GLU A 144 -5.58 15.51 3.21
CA GLU A 144 -5.82 14.54 4.27
C GLU A 144 -6.79 13.45 3.81
N GLY A 145 -6.38 12.18 4.00
CA GLY A 145 -7.18 11.02 3.58
C GLY A 145 -7.05 10.67 2.09
N ARG A 146 -6.19 11.34 1.32
CA ARG A 146 -5.99 11.05 -0.10
C ARG A 146 -5.20 9.76 -0.30
N LEU A 147 -5.81 8.79 -0.98
CA LEU A 147 -5.14 7.58 -1.48
C LEU A 147 -4.93 7.74 -2.98
N ILE A 148 -3.66 7.80 -3.39
CA ILE A 148 -3.27 7.95 -4.79
C ILE A 148 -2.82 6.59 -5.30
N LEU A 149 -3.54 6.07 -6.29
CA LEU A 149 -3.17 4.87 -7.04
C LEU A 149 -2.63 5.30 -8.39
N ASP A 150 -1.35 5.05 -8.62
CA ASP A 150 -0.67 5.36 -9.88
C ASP A 150 -0.49 4.08 -10.70
N PHE A 151 -1.29 3.96 -11.77
CA PHE A 151 -1.26 2.84 -12.71
C PHE A 151 -0.32 3.06 -13.90
N GLU A 152 0.40 4.18 -13.97
CA GLU A 152 1.40 4.35 -15.03
C GLU A 152 2.54 3.34 -14.83
N GLU A 153 2.85 2.56 -15.87
CA GLU A 153 3.95 1.59 -15.83
C GLU A 153 5.32 2.28 -15.95
N ASN A 154 5.36 3.34 -16.74
CA ASN A 154 6.58 4.06 -17.10
C ASN A 154 6.68 5.38 -16.34
N GLY A 155 7.90 5.90 -16.27
CA GLY A 155 8.21 7.17 -15.62
C GLY A 155 8.64 7.02 -14.16
N ARG A 156 9.11 8.12 -13.58
CA ARG A 156 9.55 8.15 -12.19
C ARG A 156 8.36 8.22 -11.25
N ILE A 157 8.61 7.87 -9.99
CA ILE A 157 7.71 8.23 -8.91
C ILE A 157 7.58 9.75 -8.88
N ARG A 158 6.35 10.24 -8.81
CA ARG A 158 6.04 11.66 -8.87
C ARG A 158 6.21 12.25 -7.48
N GLU A 159 7.32 12.94 -7.26
CA GLU A 159 7.70 13.50 -5.94
C GLU A 159 6.66 14.47 -5.39
N ASP A 160 5.96 15.19 -6.26
CA ASP A 160 4.86 16.10 -5.93
C ASP A 160 3.72 15.44 -5.14
N PHE A 161 3.57 14.11 -5.25
CA PHE A 161 2.55 13.33 -4.52
C PHE A 161 3.08 12.63 -3.28
N LEU A 162 4.36 12.78 -2.94
CA LEU A 162 4.97 12.14 -1.77
C LEU A 162 4.78 12.95 -0.49
N LEU A 163 3.69 13.71 -0.42
CA LEU A 163 3.34 14.54 0.73
C LEU A 163 2.93 13.66 1.91
N GLU A 164 3.35 14.07 3.12
CA GLU A 164 3.18 13.32 4.37
C GLU A 164 1.72 12.90 4.66
N LYS A 165 0.75 13.68 4.16
CA LYS A 165 -0.68 13.49 4.42
C LYS A 165 -1.39 12.60 3.39
N SER A 166 -0.68 12.20 2.34
CA SER A 166 -1.21 11.37 1.26
C SER A 166 -0.57 9.99 1.26
N ILE A 167 -1.33 9.00 0.80
CA ILE A 167 -0.84 7.64 0.60
C ILE A 167 -0.63 7.46 -0.90
N TYR A 168 0.60 7.60 -1.37
CA TYR A 168 0.93 7.38 -2.77
C TYR A 168 1.42 5.94 -2.99
N ILE A 169 0.74 5.21 -3.87
CA ILE A 169 1.07 3.83 -4.23
C ILE A 169 1.22 3.74 -5.74
N SER A 170 2.45 3.49 -6.19
CA SER A 170 2.71 3.12 -7.58
C SER A 170 2.47 1.63 -7.75
N ILE A 171 1.48 1.26 -8.57
CA ILE A 171 1.04 -0.13 -8.69
C ILE A 171 2.08 -0.97 -9.45
N TYR A 172 2.64 -0.43 -10.53
CA TYR A 172 3.56 -1.18 -11.42
C TYR A 172 5.01 -0.70 -11.39
N LYS A 173 5.29 0.52 -10.90
CA LYS A 173 6.67 1.07 -10.84
C LYS A 173 7.53 0.42 -9.76
N ARG A 174 6.91 -0.27 -8.79
CA ARG A 174 7.60 -0.96 -7.69
C ARG A 174 6.93 -2.30 -7.43
N ASN A 175 7.75 -3.32 -7.21
CA ASN A 175 7.27 -4.63 -6.79
C ASN A 175 6.69 -4.57 -5.38
N TRP A 176 5.63 -5.32 -5.19
CA TRP A 176 5.10 -5.68 -3.89
C TRP A 176 5.64 -7.06 -3.54
N TYR A 177 5.80 -7.33 -2.26
CA TYR A 177 6.33 -8.62 -1.82
C TYR A 177 5.45 -9.25 -0.77
N GLN A 178 5.31 -10.56 -0.82
CA GLN A 178 4.71 -11.35 0.25
C GLN A 178 5.83 -12.07 1.00
N ARG A 179 5.84 -11.93 2.32
CA ARG A 179 6.77 -12.61 3.22
C ARG A 179 6.27 -14.03 3.52
N ALA A 180 7.16 -14.90 4.00
CA ALA A 180 6.81 -16.26 4.41
C ALA A 180 5.68 -16.35 5.47
N ASN A 181 5.50 -15.32 6.30
CA ASN A 181 4.40 -15.23 7.27
C ASN A 181 3.10 -14.65 6.69
N LEU A 182 3.01 -14.54 5.35
CA LEU A 182 1.91 -13.96 4.57
C LEU A 182 1.75 -12.44 4.71
N ASP A 183 2.64 -11.76 5.45
CA ASP A 183 2.64 -10.30 5.49
C ASP A 183 2.99 -9.73 4.11
N ILE A 184 2.35 -8.61 3.75
CA ILE A 184 2.53 -7.96 2.44
C ILE A 184 3.34 -6.68 2.65
N GLU A 185 4.41 -6.54 1.87
CA GLU A 185 5.21 -5.34 1.73
C GLU A 185 4.58 -4.43 0.67
N VAL A 186 3.89 -3.39 1.13
CA VAL A 186 3.24 -2.40 0.28
C VAL A 186 4.18 -1.22 0.05
N PRO A 187 4.57 -0.93 -1.20
CA PRO A 187 5.36 0.26 -1.51
C PRO A 187 4.49 1.53 -1.43
N ILE A 188 4.78 2.39 -0.45
CA ILE A 188 4.11 3.69 -0.29
C ILE A 188 5.15 4.80 -0.47
N GLY A 189 5.11 5.45 -1.63
CA GLY A 189 6.14 6.40 -2.04
C GLY A 189 7.51 5.74 -2.06
N TYR A 190 8.45 6.29 -1.28
CA TYR A 190 9.77 5.68 -1.06
C TYR A 190 9.81 4.67 0.09
N ASN A 191 8.79 4.66 0.96
CA ASN A 191 8.72 3.77 2.10
C ASN A 191 8.10 2.41 1.75
N ILE A 192 8.35 1.41 2.59
CA ILE A 192 7.64 0.14 2.59
C ILE A 192 6.82 0.07 3.86
N MET A 193 5.55 -0.28 3.72
CA MET A 193 4.68 -0.55 4.86
C MET A 193 4.29 -2.02 4.90
N ILE A 194 4.33 -2.60 6.10
CA ILE A 194 4.02 -4.02 6.29
C ILE A 194 2.57 -4.16 6.69
N VAL A 195 1.79 -4.82 5.85
CA VAL A 195 0.40 -5.17 6.10
C VAL A 195 0.35 -6.61 6.59
N LYS A 196 -0.30 -6.83 7.73
CA LYS A 196 -0.35 -8.15 8.36
C LYS A 196 -1.18 -9.14 7.56
N GLY A 197 -0.60 -10.31 7.30
CA GLY A 197 -1.16 -11.34 6.42
C GLY A 197 -2.41 -12.05 6.94
N THR A 198 -2.71 -11.88 8.23
CA THR A 198 -3.77 -12.58 8.96
C THR A 198 -5.16 -12.12 8.49
N GLY A 199 -5.65 -12.66 7.37
CA GLY A 199 -6.95 -12.32 6.78
C GLY A 199 -7.02 -12.38 5.25
N PHE A 200 -5.87 -12.54 4.57
CA PHE A 200 -5.78 -12.68 3.11
C PHE A 200 -5.85 -14.14 2.62
N THR A 201 -5.99 -15.10 3.52
CA THR A 201 -6.29 -16.51 3.19
C THR A 201 -7.76 -16.66 2.79
N GLY A 202 -8.18 -15.87 1.82
CA GLY A 202 -9.44 -16.04 1.11
C GLY A 202 -9.17 -16.87 -0.12
N ARG A 203 -9.41 -18.18 -0.01
CA ARG A 203 -9.74 -19.06 -1.14
C ARG A 203 -11.12 -18.64 -1.70
N GLU A 204 -11.25 -17.38 -2.06
CA GLU A 204 -12.13 -16.95 -3.14
C GLU A 204 -11.21 -16.70 -4.32
N ALA A 205 -10.54 -17.78 -4.76
CA ALA A 205 -10.46 -17.97 -6.19
C ALA A 205 -11.90 -17.76 -6.65
N VAL A 206 -12.10 -16.72 -7.46
CA VAL A 206 -13.29 -16.58 -8.29
C VAL A 206 -13.53 -17.99 -8.80
N SER A 207 -14.49 -18.69 -8.18
CA SER A 207 -14.92 -20.01 -8.62
C SER A 207 -15.57 -19.66 -9.94
N ASP A 208 -14.74 -19.68 -10.96
CA ASP A 208 -15.07 -19.30 -12.31
C ASP A 208 -16.38 -19.98 -12.61
N ARG A 209 -17.41 -19.16 -12.85
CA ARG A 209 -18.65 -19.65 -13.41
C ARG A 209 -18.34 -20.51 -14.66
N LEU A 210 -17.27 -20.16 -15.36
CA LEU A 210 -16.67 -20.90 -16.47
C LEU A 210 -16.06 -22.27 -16.07
N GLU A 211 -15.36 -22.40 -14.94
CA GLU A 211 -14.85 -23.71 -14.47
C GLU A 211 -16.00 -24.63 -14.05
N ARG A 212 -17.06 -24.10 -13.41
CA ARG A 212 -18.23 -24.91 -13.04
C ARG A 212 -18.99 -25.43 -14.26
N GLU A 213 -19.07 -24.63 -15.33
CA GLU A 213 -19.71 -25.04 -16.58
C GLU A 213 -18.84 -26.02 -17.38
N PHE A 214 -17.52 -26.02 -17.19
CA PHE A 214 -16.60 -26.94 -17.88
C PHE A 214 -16.53 -28.35 -17.24
N TYR A 215 -16.75 -28.45 -15.92
CA TYR A 215 -16.74 -29.71 -15.17
C TYR A 215 -18.12 -30.26 -14.81
N ALA A 216 -19.20 -29.61 -15.25
CA ALA A 216 -20.55 -30.16 -15.16
C ALA A 216 -20.80 -31.09 -16.36
N GLU A 217 -20.46 -32.38 -16.18
CA GLU A 217 -20.96 -33.46 -17.04
C GLU A 217 -22.49 -33.58 -16.97
#